data_AF-A0A835XBC8-F1
#
_entry.id   AF-A0A835XBC8-F1
#
_cell.length_a   1.000
_cell.length_b   1.000
_cell.length_c   1.000
_cell.angle_alpha   90.00
_cell.angle_beta   90.00
_cell.angle_gamma   90.00
#
_symmetry.space_group_name_H-M   'P 1'
#
loop_
_entity.id
_entity.type
_entity.pdbx_description
1 polymer ?
#
loop_
_entity_poly.entity_id
_entity_poly.type
_entity_poly.pdbx_seq_one_letter_code
_entity_poly.pdbx_strand_id
1 'polypeptide(L)'
;MLVDKKILVSGIAMLAVGISISLYLTAIMPIGITGMSDEETLDLLLKQRENQDLNTLTGILIAFGFMLVLISFGARRKRKSGAKKVEKKPTTD
;
A
#
# COMPACT_ATOMS: atom_id res chain seq x y z
N MET A 1 20.67 12.18 -4.82
CA MET A 1 19.25 11.83 -4.59
C MET A 1 19.18 10.55 -3.76
N LEU A 2 18.65 10.63 -2.53
CA LEU A 2 18.55 9.49 -1.59
C LEU A 2 17.40 8.54 -1.92
N VAL A 3 16.45 8.99 -2.73
CA VAL A 3 15.21 8.28 -3.06
C VAL A 3 15.31 7.56 -4.40
N ASP A 4 14.79 6.34 -4.47
CA ASP A 4 14.47 5.69 -5.75
C ASP A 4 13.19 6.29 -6.33
N LYS A 5 13.36 7.14 -7.34
CA LYS A 5 12.24 7.88 -7.95
C LYS A 5 11.22 6.95 -8.60
N LYS A 6 11.62 5.78 -9.11
CA LYS A 6 10.69 4.85 -9.78
C LYS A 6 9.78 4.17 -8.76
N ILE A 7 10.37 3.67 -7.67
CA ILE A 7 9.64 3.01 -6.58
C ILE A 7 8.74 4.03 -5.84
N LEU A 8 9.22 5.27 -5.68
CA LEU A 8 8.41 6.33 -5.10
C LEU A 8 7.16 6.63 -5.94
N VAL A 9 7.33 6.79 -7.26
CA VAL A 9 6.21 7.07 -8.17
C VAL A 9 5.20 5.93 -8.17
N SER A 10 5.65 4.67 -8.18
CA SER A 10 4.73 3.52 -8.10
C SER A 10 3.98 3.46 -6.78
N GLY A 11 4.66 3.73 -5.65
CA GLY A 11 4.02 3.76 -4.33
C GLY A 11 2.97 4.86 -4.21
N ILE A 12 3.27 6.07 -4.69
CA ILE A 12 2.33 7.19 -4.71
C ILE A 12 1.12 6.89 -5.60
N ALA A 13 1.34 6.34 -6.80
CA ALA A 13 0.25 5.96 -7.69
C ALA A 13 -0.68 4.91 -7.05
N MET A 14 -0.10 3.90 -6.39
CA MET A 14 -0.85 2.86 -5.69
C MET A 14 -1.66 3.42 -4.52
N LEU A 15 -1.11 4.38 -3.76
CA LEU A 15 -1.84 5.09 -2.71
C LEU A 15 -3.02 5.89 -3.27
N ALA A 16 -2.82 6.62 -4.37
CA ALA A 16 -3.88 7.41 -4.98
C ALA A 16 -5.06 6.53 -5.44
N VAL A 17 -4.77 5.37 -6.04
CA VAL A 17 -5.78 4.38 -6.43
C VAL A 17 -6.51 3.82 -5.21
N GLY A 18 -5.79 3.40 -4.17
CA GLY A 18 -6.41 2.86 -2.95
C GLY A 18 -7.30 3.87 -2.22
N ILE A 19 -6.86 5.13 -2.12
CA ILE A 19 -7.67 6.21 -1.54
C ILE A 19 -8.94 6.44 -2.37
N SER A 20 -8.82 6.45 -3.69
CA SER A 20 -9.97 6.65 -4.59
C SER A 20 -11.02 5.54 -4.42
N ILE A 21 -10.57 4.27 -4.36
CA ILE A 21 -11.45 3.11 -4.12
C ILE A 21 -12.10 3.20 -2.74
N SER A 22 -11.34 3.58 -1.71
CA SER A 22 -11.85 3.73 -0.34
C SER A 22 -12.95 4.78 -0.25
N LEU A 23 -12.77 5.92 -0.92
CA LEU A 23 -13.77 7.00 -0.95
C LEU A 23 -15.04 6.55 -1.69
N TYR A 24 -14.88 5.83 -2.81
CA TYR A 24 -16.00 5.27 -3.55
C TYR A 24 -16.81 4.27 -2.72
N LEU A 25 -16.14 3.31 -2.06
CA LEU A 25 -16.78 2.33 -1.16
C LEU A 25 -17.55 3.01 -0.02
N THR A 26 -16.97 4.06 0.56
CA THR A 26 -17.62 4.81 1.64
C THR A 26 -18.85 5.57 1.15
N ALA A 27 -18.85 6.05 -0.10
CA ALA A 27 -19.98 6.76 -0.69
C ALA A 27 -21.17 5.84 -1.02
N ILE A 28 -20.91 4.57 -1.34
CA ILE A 28 -21.96 3.59 -1.71
C ILE A 28 -22.42 2.72 -0.54
N MET A 29 -21.70 2.67 0.58
CA MET A 29 -22.12 1.89 1.74
C MET A 29 -23.33 2.55 2.41
N PRO A 30 -24.48 1.85 2.47
CA PRO A 30 -25.67 2.38 3.15
C PRO A 30 -25.40 2.45 4.66
N ILE A 31 -25.43 3.67 5.20
CA ILE A 31 -25.26 3.92 6.63
C ILE A 31 -26.58 3.57 7.32
N GLY A 32 -26.68 2.33 7.81
CA GLY A 32 -27.69 1.82 8.76
C GLY A 32 -29.08 2.44 8.68
N ILE A 33 -29.91 2.01 7.72
CA ILE A 33 -31.34 2.32 7.74
C ILE A 33 -32.03 1.29 8.65
N THR A 34 -32.64 1.76 9.74
CA THR A 34 -33.41 0.93 10.68
C THR A 34 -34.82 0.71 10.16
N GLY A 35 -35.19 -0.53 9.82
CA GLY A 35 -36.58 -0.91 9.51
C GLY A 35 -36.82 -1.98 8.42
N MET A 36 -35.91 -2.93 8.19
CA MET A 36 -36.04 -3.94 7.12
C MET A 36 -36.63 -5.27 7.58
N SER A 37 -37.35 -5.95 6.68
CA SER A 37 -37.90 -7.31 6.85
C SER A 37 -36.80 -8.40 6.76
N ASP A 38 -37.13 -9.63 7.16
CA ASP A 38 -36.15 -10.74 7.29
C ASP A 38 -35.44 -11.09 5.97
N GLU A 39 -36.12 -10.96 4.82
CA GLU A 39 -35.54 -11.20 3.49
C GLU A 39 -34.55 -10.11 3.09
N GLU A 40 -34.87 -8.85 3.40
CA GLU A 40 -34.00 -7.72 3.12
C GLU A 40 -32.75 -7.73 4.02
N THR A 41 -32.86 -8.34 5.20
CA THR A 41 -31.73 -8.56 6.12
C THR A 41 -30.70 -9.54 5.54
N LEU A 42 -31.13 -10.60 4.84
CA LEU A 42 -30.20 -11.55 4.20
C LEU A 42 -29.47 -10.93 3.01
N ASP A 43 -30.16 -10.17 2.16
CA ASP A 43 -29.54 -9.46 1.04
C ASP A 43 -28.57 -8.37 1.53
N LEU A 44 -28.90 -7.69 2.63
CA LEU A 44 -27.98 -6.79 3.32
C LEU A 44 -26.75 -7.49 3.90
N LEU A 45 -26.89 -8.68 4.51
CA LEU A 45 -25.76 -9.42 5.07
C LEU A 45 -24.78 -9.86 3.97
N LEU A 46 -25.28 -10.28 2.81
CA LEU A 46 -24.46 -10.60 1.64
C LEU A 46 -23.74 -9.35 1.10
N LYS A 47 -24.47 -8.24 0.91
CA LYS A 47 -23.88 -6.96 0.48
C LYS A 47 -22.89 -6.38 1.51
N GLN A 48 -23.16 -6.54 2.80
CA GLN A 48 -22.23 -6.13 3.85
C GLN A 48 -20.93 -6.93 3.79
N ARG A 49 -21.03 -8.25 3.59
CA ARG A 49 -19.85 -9.11 3.41
C ARG A 49 -19.00 -8.69 2.22
N GLU A 50 -19.63 -8.47 1.07
CA GLU A 50 -18.94 -8.03 -0.14
C GLU A 50 -18.25 -6.67 0.07
N ASN A 51 -18.95 -5.71 0.68
CA ASN A 51 -18.38 -4.41 1.01
C ASN A 51 -17.24 -4.50 2.04
N GLN A 52 -17.33 -5.42 3.00
CA GLN A 52 -16.29 -5.65 4.00
C GLN A 52 -15.02 -6.23 3.36
N ASP A 53 -15.17 -7.16 2.43
CA ASP A 53 -14.04 -7.74 1.70
C ASP A 53 -13.36 -6.70 0.80
N LEU A 54 -14.14 -5.84 0.12
CA LEU A 54 -13.61 -4.73 -0.68
C LEU A 54 -12.89 -3.67 0.16
N ASN A 55 -13.41 -3.34 1.34
CA ASN A 55 -12.73 -2.45 2.29
C ASN A 55 -11.41 -3.06 2.77
N THR A 56 -11.40 -4.37 3.06
CA THR A 56 -10.20 -5.09 3.48
C THR A 56 -9.14 -5.08 2.38
N LEU A 57 -9.53 -5.38 1.13
CA LEU A 57 -8.63 -5.34 -0.02
C LEU A 57 -8.07 -3.93 -0.25
N THR A 58 -8.91 -2.91 -0.11
CA THR A 58 -8.51 -1.50 -0.24
C THR A 58 -7.49 -1.10 0.83
N GLY A 59 -7.70 -1.53 2.08
CA GLY A 59 -6.76 -1.31 3.17
C GLY A 59 -5.39 -1.96 2.91
N ILE A 60 -5.39 -3.20 2.41
CA ILE A 60 -4.16 -3.91 2.02
C ILE A 60 -3.44 -3.16 0.88
N LEU A 61 -4.18 -2.70 -0.14
CA LEU A 61 -3.62 -1.94 -1.26
C LEU A 61 -2.92 -0.66 -0.79
N ILE A 62 -3.56 0.09 0.11
CA ILE A 62 -2.97 1.29 0.71
C ILE A 62 -1.72 0.95 1.53
N ALA A 63 -1.75 -0.14 2.31
CA ALA A 63 -0.60 -0.59 3.11
C ALA A 63 0.61 -0.93 2.23
N PHE A 64 0.41 -1.64 1.11
CA PHE A 64 1.48 -1.91 0.14
C PHE A 64 1.99 -0.64 -0.55
N GLY A 65 1.09 0.28 -0.93
CA GLY A 65 1.47 1.57 -1.49
C GLY A 65 2.38 2.36 -0.54
N PHE A 66 2.01 2.41 0.75
CA PHE A 66 2.81 3.05 1.79
C PHE A 66 4.17 2.36 2.00
N MET A 67 4.20 1.02 2.00
CA MET A 67 5.44 0.25 2.10
C MET A 67 6.41 0.56 0.96
N LEU A 68 5.92 0.66 -0.28
CA LEU A 68 6.75 1.06 -1.43
C LEU A 68 7.33 2.46 -1.25
N VAL A 69 6.54 3.40 -0.73
CA VAL A 69 7.03 4.75 -0.40
C VAL A 69 8.17 4.66 0.61
N LEU A 70 8.03 3.93 1.72
CA LEU A 70 9.10 3.79 2.72
C LEU A 70 10.38 3.17 2.16
N ILE A 71 10.24 2.09 1.38
CA ILE A 71 11.38 1.40 0.76
C ILE A 71 12.06 2.32 -0.26
N SER A 72 11.33 3.20 -0.95
CA SER A 72 11.92 4.16 -1.89
C SER A 72 12.94 5.10 -1.22
N PHE A 73 12.76 5.44 0.06
CA PHE A 73 13.71 6.22 0.85
C PHE A 73 14.85 5.35 1.44
N GLY A 74 14.57 4.10 1.82
CA GLY A 74 15.52 3.21 2.51
C GLY A 74 16.40 2.32 1.61
N ALA A 75 15.96 2.00 0.39
CA ALA A 75 16.58 0.98 -0.46
C ALA A 75 18.01 1.33 -0.93
N ARG A 76 18.36 2.61 -1.00
CA ARG A 76 19.66 3.04 -1.56
C ARG A 76 20.85 2.84 -0.62
N ARG A 77 20.63 2.56 0.67
CA ARG A 77 21.75 2.42 1.63
C ARG A 77 22.62 1.17 1.38
N LYS A 78 22.05 0.09 0.83
CA LYS A 78 22.78 -1.17 0.62
C LYS A 78 23.68 -1.20 -0.63
N ARG A 79 23.46 -0.34 -1.64
CA ARG A 79 24.27 -0.36 -2.89
C ARG A 79 25.54 0.51 -2.85
N LYS A 80 25.74 1.33 -1.82
CA LYS A 80 26.92 2.20 -1.68
C LYS A 80 27.82 1.90 -0.48
N SER A 81 27.50 0.89 0.32
CA SER A 81 28.35 0.40 1.42
C SER A 81 29.07 -0.89 1.04
N GLY A 82 29.51 -1.01 -0.22
CA GLY A 82 30.71 -1.80 -0.47
C GLY A 82 31.84 -0.96 0.11
N ALA A 83 32.39 -1.37 1.26
CA ALA A 83 33.71 -0.91 1.65
C ALA A 83 34.59 -1.08 0.41
N LYS A 84 35.09 0.01 -0.17
CA LYS A 84 36.13 -0.11 -1.20
C LYS A 84 37.23 -0.90 -0.51
N LYS A 85 37.42 -2.15 -0.91
CA LYS A 85 38.55 -2.97 -0.49
C LYS A 85 39.78 -2.21 -0.98
N VAL A 86 40.36 -1.39 -0.12
CA VAL A 86 41.64 -0.75 -0.38
C VAL A 86 42.63 -1.89 -0.28
N GLU A 87 42.86 -2.57 -1.38
CA GLU A 87 44.00 -3.47 -1.51
C GLU A 87 45.24 -2.61 -1.33
N LYS A 88 45.87 -2.72 -0.16
CA LYS A 88 47.23 -2.25 0.02
C LYS A 88 48.07 -3.04 -0.98
N LYS A 89 48.69 -2.36 -1.95
CA LYS A 89 49.72 -2.98 -2.79
C LYS A 89 50.80 -3.57 -1.86
N PRO A 90 51.34 -4.76 -2.17
CA PRO A 90 52.45 -5.30 -1.37
C PRO A 90 53.64 -4.36 -1.53
N THR A 91 54.18 -3.86 -0.42
CA THR A 91 55.52 -3.28 -0.41
C THR A 91 56.47 -4.45 -0.52
N THR A 92 57.03 -4.65 -1.71
CA THR A 92 58.22 -5.49 -1.90
C THR A 92 59.40 -4.53 -2.07
N ASP A 93 60.44 -4.84 -1.30
CA ASP A 93 61.74 -4.17 -1.15
C ASP A 93 61.80 -2.86 -0.33
#